data_AF-A0A368JZS4-F1
#
_entry.id   AF-A0A368JZS4-F1
#
_cell.length_a   1.000
_cell.length_b   1.000
_cell.length_c   1.000
_cell.angle_alpha   90.00
_cell.angle_beta   90.00
_cell.angle_gamma   90.00
#
_symmetry.space_group_name_H-M   'P 1'
#
loop_
_entity.id
_entity.type
_entity.pdbx_description
1 polymer ?
#
loop_
_entity_poly.entity_id
_entity_poly.type
_entity_poly.pdbx_seq_one_letter_code
_entity_poly.pdbx_strand_id
1 'polypeptide(L)'
;MILLDSDSWTATEPRQVSETKVIDPTITRSFAMGWRCWATKGVFPDRLDCQIETDRERIDEILLRRHAGTRGGVGCNSWTDRMTATFVEWTGKGSGVNVADEIEKRLEAAGMLPAKKIPWSTVNRLLSSEGLRDRVGISVSRSKFQLTHPESLVLPIFRRIAEDLTNRTVVLGDPCA
;
A
#
# COMPACT_ATOMS: atom_id res chain seq x y z
N MET A 1 -24.81 2.75 22.23
CA MET A 1 -24.33 3.51 23.39
C MET A 1 -23.04 2.84 23.84
N ILE A 2 -21.90 3.38 23.40
CA ILE A 2 -20.59 2.95 23.86
C ILE A 2 -19.99 4.18 24.51
N LEU A 3 -19.95 4.12 25.84
CA LEU A 3 -19.24 5.03 26.72
C LEU A 3 -17.74 4.87 26.44
N LEU A 4 -17.02 5.98 26.27
CA LEU A 4 -15.57 5.99 26.33
C LEU A 4 -15.19 6.55 27.70
N ASP A 5 -14.67 5.67 28.54
CA ASP A 5 -14.09 5.99 29.85
C ASP A 5 -12.91 6.94 29.69
N SER A 6 -12.95 7.96 30.53
CA SER A 6 -11.82 8.72 31.05
C SER A 6 -10.96 7.82 31.94
N ASP A 7 -9.67 7.66 31.62
CA ASP A 7 -8.59 8.03 32.56
C ASP A 7 -7.16 7.74 32.04
N SER A 8 -6.30 8.72 32.31
CA SER A 8 -4.85 8.65 32.51
C SER A 8 -3.95 8.15 31.37
N TRP A 9 -3.48 9.09 30.55
CA TRP A 9 -2.13 9.06 29.98
C TRP A 9 -1.33 10.23 30.54
N THR A 10 -0.58 9.97 31.63
CA THR A 10 0.50 10.87 32.06
C THR A 10 1.76 10.49 31.31
N ALA A 11 1.98 11.16 30.18
CA ALA A 11 3.30 11.42 29.64
C ALA A 11 3.24 12.81 28.99
N THR A 12 4.06 13.71 29.48
CA THR A 12 4.26 15.06 28.96
C THR A 12 4.74 14.99 27.51
N GLU A 13 3.81 14.91 26.55
CA GLU A 13 4.09 15.11 25.12
C GLU A 13 4.03 16.61 24.77
N PRO A 14 4.91 17.11 23.88
CA PRO A 14 4.81 18.46 23.39
C PRO A 14 3.46 18.67 22.69
N ARG A 15 2.77 19.74 23.12
CA ARG A 15 1.45 20.20 22.67
C ARG A 15 1.28 20.03 21.16
N GLN A 16 0.43 19.10 20.74
CA GLN A 16 -0.13 19.05 19.38
C GLN A 16 -0.74 20.42 19.08
N VAL A 17 -0.27 21.10 18.03
CA VAL A 17 -0.91 22.33 17.54
C VAL A 17 -1.99 21.88 16.56
N SER A 18 -3.22 21.71 17.04
CA SER A 18 -4.38 21.53 16.16
C SER A 18 -4.89 22.91 15.73
N GLU A 19 -4.86 23.19 14.43
CA GLU A 19 -5.46 24.41 13.87
C GLU A 19 -6.80 24.02 13.22
N THR A 20 -7.89 24.64 13.68
CA THR A 20 -9.21 24.49 13.04
C THR A 20 -9.36 25.57 11.99
N LYS A 21 -9.47 25.17 10.71
CA LYS A 21 -9.76 26.10 9.61
C LYS A 21 -11.22 26.05 9.22
N VAL A 22 -11.82 27.23 9.10
CA VAL A 22 -13.18 27.41 8.56
C VAL A 22 -13.10 27.25 7.05
N ILE A 23 -13.94 26.40 6.48
CA ILE A 23 -13.98 26.20 5.03
C ILE A 23 -14.73 27.37 4.40
N ASP A 24 -14.09 28.08 3.49
CA ASP A 24 -14.73 29.18 2.74
C ASP A 24 -15.89 28.63 1.89
N PRO A 25 -17.13 29.12 2.07
CA PRO A 25 -18.31 28.66 1.34
C PRO A 25 -18.27 28.94 -0.17
N THR A 26 -17.32 29.76 -0.63
CA THR A 26 -17.12 30.09 -2.06
C THR A 26 -16.33 29.00 -2.79
N ILE A 27 -15.44 28.29 -2.09
CA ILE A 27 -14.66 27.15 -2.64
C ILE A 27 -15.58 25.96 -2.96
N THR A 28 -16.70 25.84 -2.26
CA THR A 28 -17.67 24.74 -2.38
C THR A 28 -18.38 24.71 -3.74
N ARG A 29 -18.49 25.85 -4.45
CA ARG A 29 -19.17 25.92 -5.77
C ARG A 29 -18.32 25.40 -6.94
N SER A 30 -17.00 25.57 -6.88
CA SER A 30 -16.10 25.25 -7.99
C SER A 30 -15.55 23.81 -7.92
N PHE A 31 -15.57 23.20 -6.72
CA PHE A 31 -15.06 21.84 -6.45
C PHE A 31 -16.12 20.73 -6.62
N ALA A 32 -17.23 21.02 -7.31
CA ALA A 32 -18.48 20.25 -7.25
C ALA A 32 -18.61 19.06 -8.21
N MET A 33 -17.55 18.64 -8.91
CA MET A 33 -17.68 17.58 -9.93
C MET A 33 -17.53 16.15 -9.37
N GLY A 34 -16.96 15.96 -8.17
CA GLY A 34 -16.73 14.64 -7.56
C GLY A 34 -17.59 14.28 -6.33
N TRP A 35 -18.42 15.19 -5.82
CA TRP A 35 -19.02 15.09 -4.46
C TRP A 35 -20.54 14.84 -4.42
N ARG A 36 -21.14 14.36 -5.52
CA ARG A 36 -22.61 14.20 -5.64
C ARG A 36 -23.26 13.28 -4.58
N CYS A 37 -22.53 12.36 -3.96
CA CYS A 37 -23.07 11.48 -2.92
C CYS A 37 -23.17 12.15 -1.53
N TRP A 38 -22.38 13.18 -1.23
CA TRP A 38 -22.48 13.92 0.04
C TRP A 38 -23.67 14.87 0.05
N ALA A 39 -23.97 15.48 -1.11
CA ALA A 39 -25.07 16.42 -1.29
C ALA A 39 -26.46 15.82 -1.05
N THR A 40 -26.61 14.50 -1.03
CA THR A 40 -27.92 13.85 -0.90
C THR A 40 -28.27 13.42 0.52
N LYS A 41 -27.34 13.40 1.49
CA LYS A 41 -27.64 12.93 2.87
C LYS A 41 -26.91 13.60 4.04
N GLY A 42 -25.99 14.55 3.84
CA GLY A 42 -25.23 15.12 4.96
C GLY A 42 -24.96 16.62 4.85
N VAL A 43 -24.95 17.31 6.00
CA VAL A 43 -24.45 18.68 6.12
C VAL A 43 -22.95 18.64 5.85
N PHE A 44 -22.46 19.52 4.97
CA PHE A 44 -21.04 19.66 4.70
C PHE A 44 -20.34 20.20 5.96
N PRO A 45 -19.20 19.61 6.40
CA PRO A 45 -18.48 20.12 7.54
C PRO A 45 -18.07 21.55 7.29
N ASP A 46 -18.39 22.43 8.23
CA ASP A 46 -18.02 23.83 8.26
C ASP A 46 -16.58 24.02 8.74
N ARG A 47 -15.99 22.98 9.33
CA ARG A 47 -14.68 23.01 9.99
C ARG A 47 -13.85 21.79 9.61
N LEU A 48 -12.56 22.04 9.35
CA LEU A 48 -11.53 21.00 9.23
C LEU A 48 -10.57 21.15 10.40
N ASP A 49 -10.35 20.06 11.11
CA ASP A 49 -9.30 19.97 12.12
C ASP A 49 -8.03 19.41 11.48
N CYS A 50 -6.98 20.22 11.49
CA CYS A 50 -5.68 19.85 10.95
C CYS A 50 -4.74 19.47 12.09
N GLN A 51 -4.09 18.31 11.95
CA GLN A 51 -2.94 17.95 12.78
C GLN A 51 -1.67 18.51 12.14
N ILE A 52 -1.06 19.51 12.79
CA ILE A 52 0.20 20.09 12.33
C ILE A 52 1.34 19.48 13.15
N GLU A 53 2.27 18.84 12.46
CA GLU A 53 3.48 18.27 13.05
C GLU A 53 4.68 18.97 12.43
N THR A 54 5.64 19.37 13.27
CA THR A 54 6.89 19.99 12.82
C THR A 54 8.02 18.96 12.70
N ASP A 55 7.90 17.83 13.39
CA ASP A 55 8.86 16.75 13.38
C ASP A 55 8.53 15.73 12.29
N ARG A 56 9.48 15.55 11.37
CA ARG A 56 9.36 14.62 10.25
C ARG A 56 9.32 13.16 10.69
N GLU A 57 10.07 12.77 11.71
CA GLU A 57 10.10 11.37 12.16
C GLU A 57 8.75 10.95 12.75
N ARG A 58 8.11 11.88 13.49
CA ARG A 58 6.75 11.75 14.02
C ARG A 58 5.72 11.67 12.89
N ILE A 59 5.81 12.53 11.87
CA ILE A 59 4.95 12.45 10.68
C ILE A 59 5.07 11.07 10.03
N ASP A 60 6.30 10.60 9.82
CA ASP A 60 6.55 9.32 9.16
C ASP A 60 5.97 8.16 9.98
N GLU A 61 6.06 8.20 11.31
CA GLU A 61 5.43 7.21 12.19
C GLU A 61 3.90 7.24 12.15
N ILE A 62 3.30 8.43 12.13
CA ILE A 62 1.84 8.60 12.03
C ILE A 62 1.34 8.03 10.69
N LEU A 63 2.01 8.40 9.59
CA LEU A 63 1.67 7.92 8.25
C LEU A 63 1.85 6.40 8.14
N LEU A 64 2.95 5.86 8.66
CA LEU A 64 3.21 4.43 8.64
C LEU A 64 2.11 3.66 9.39
N ARG A 65 1.70 4.10 10.58
CA ARG A 65 0.64 3.44 11.35
C ARG A 65 -0.71 3.51 10.65
N ARG A 66 -1.04 4.66 10.06
CA ARG A 66 -2.31 4.87 9.36
C ARG A 66 -2.43 4.07 8.08
N HIS A 67 -1.34 3.83 7.35
CA HIS A 67 -1.41 3.22 6.01
C HIS A 67 -0.84 1.79 5.95
N ALA A 68 0.15 1.46 6.79
CA ALA A 68 0.82 0.15 6.82
C ALA A 68 0.58 -0.65 8.11
N GLY A 69 -0.32 -0.20 8.99
CA GLY A 69 -0.69 -0.93 10.21
C GLY A 69 -1.39 -2.27 9.96
N THR A 70 -1.77 -2.98 11.02
CA THR A 70 -2.34 -4.36 10.97
C THR A 70 -3.58 -4.52 10.08
N ARG A 71 -4.31 -3.43 9.80
CA ARG A 71 -5.47 -3.42 8.90
C ARG A 71 -5.20 -2.69 7.57
N GLY A 72 -3.95 -2.44 7.20
CA GLY A 72 -3.60 -1.79 5.91
C GLY A 72 -4.28 -0.44 5.67
N GLY A 73 -4.56 0.31 6.74
CA GLY A 73 -5.23 1.60 6.67
C GLY A 73 -6.72 1.58 6.30
N VAL A 74 -7.44 0.52 6.64
CA VAL A 74 -8.92 0.50 6.57
C VAL A 74 -9.50 1.74 7.29
N GLY A 75 -10.27 2.54 6.55
CA GLY A 75 -10.85 3.79 7.04
C GLY A 75 -10.07 5.06 6.71
N CYS A 76 -8.89 4.94 6.08
CA CYS A 76 -8.10 6.04 5.53
C CYS A 76 -8.11 6.02 3.99
N ASN A 77 -7.55 7.08 3.36
CA ASN A 77 -7.29 7.06 1.91
C ASN A 77 -6.37 5.88 1.58
N SER A 78 -6.85 4.97 0.72
CA SER A 78 -6.14 3.74 0.40
C SER A 78 -4.85 4.03 -0.35
N TRP A 79 -3.72 3.59 0.20
CA TRP A 79 -2.46 3.55 -0.54
C TRP A 79 -2.38 2.27 -1.36
N THR A 80 -1.85 2.38 -2.57
CA THR A 80 -1.50 1.19 -3.34
C THR A 80 -0.24 0.55 -2.76
N ASP A 81 -0.07 -0.76 -2.92
CA ASP A 81 1.14 -1.48 -2.45
C ASP A 81 2.45 -0.84 -2.93
N ARG A 82 2.45 -0.26 -4.13
CA ARG A 82 3.61 0.48 -4.66
C ARG A 82 3.88 1.76 -3.87
N MET A 83 2.84 2.54 -3.56
CA MET A 83 2.98 3.74 -2.72
C MET A 83 3.47 3.40 -1.31
N THR A 84 2.94 2.33 -0.71
CA THR A 84 3.38 1.85 0.59
C THR A 84 4.84 1.43 0.55
N ALA A 85 5.26 0.65 -0.45
CA ALA A 85 6.64 0.23 -0.60
C ALA A 85 7.61 1.42 -0.78
N THR A 86 7.29 2.37 -1.65
CA THR A 86 8.12 3.58 -1.85
C THR A 86 8.22 4.41 -0.57
N PHE A 87 7.14 4.58 0.18
CA PHE A 87 7.16 5.30 1.45
C PHE A 87 8.06 4.60 2.48
N VAL A 88 7.92 3.28 2.58
CA VAL A 88 8.70 2.46 3.50
C VAL A 88 10.20 2.46 3.15
N GLU A 89 10.53 2.43 1.86
CA GLU A 89 11.91 2.56 1.37
C GLU A 89 12.50 3.94 1.68
N TRP A 90 11.76 5.01 1.39
CA TRP A 90 12.24 6.38 1.61
C TRP A 90 12.41 6.74 3.09
N THR A 91 11.55 6.22 3.96
CA THR A 91 11.63 6.44 5.41
C THR A 91 12.65 5.52 6.08
N GLY A 92 13.17 4.51 5.37
CA GLY A 92 14.06 3.50 5.94
C GLY A 92 13.39 2.60 7.01
N LYS A 93 12.07 2.71 7.20
CA LYS A 93 11.29 1.94 8.19
C LYS A 93 10.87 0.55 7.68
N GLY A 94 11.43 0.11 6.57
CA GLY A 94 11.09 -1.16 5.92
C GLY A 94 11.76 -2.38 6.50
N SER A 95 10.93 -3.39 6.81
CA SER A 95 11.41 -4.73 7.11
C SER A 95 11.15 -5.66 5.92
N GLY A 96 12.11 -5.77 5.01
CA GLY A 96 12.14 -6.84 4.00
C GLY A 96 12.10 -6.38 2.55
N VAL A 97 12.39 -7.33 1.67
CA VAL A 97 12.43 -7.12 0.22
C VAL A 97 11.04 -7.33 -0.36
N ASN A 98 10.58 -6.39 -1.18
CA ASN A 98 9.34 -6.56 -1.92
C ASN A 98 9.59 -7.47 -3.12
N VAL A 99 9.03 -8.68 -3.07
CA VAL A 99 9.23 -9.72 -4.11
C VAL A 99 8.74 -9.23 -5.47
N ALA A 100 7.61 -8.50 -5.51
CA ALA A 100 7.07 -7.96 -6.74
C ALA A 100 7.99 -6.90 -7.38
N ASP A 101 8.62 -6.05 -6.57
CA ASP A 101 9.56 -5.03 -7.03
C ASP A 101 10.82 -5.66 -7.64
N GLU A 102 11.39 -6.68 -6.98
CA GLU A 102 12.54 -7.42 -7.50
C GLU A 102 12.25 -8.13 -8.83
N ILE A 103 11.07 -8.74 -8.95
CA ILE A 103 10.64 -9.38 -10.19
C ILE A 103 10.50 -8.33 -11.31
N GLU A 104 9.90 -7.18 -11.02
CA GLU A 104 9.72 -6.12 -12.01
C GLU A 104 11.08 -5.54 -12.45
N LYS A 105 11.99 -5.24 -11.51
CA LYS A 105 13.35 -4.76 -11.82
C LYS A 105 14.13 -5.74 -12.71
N ARG A 106 13.98 -7.05 -12.48
CA ARG A 106 14.64 -8.09 -13.29
C ARG A 106 14.01 -8.22 -14.68
N LEU A 107 12.69 -8.14 -14.77
CA LEU A 107 11.99 -8.12 -16.06
C LEU A 107 12.33 -6.86 -16.86
N GLU A 108 12.50 -5.72 -16.20
CA GLU A 108 12.94 -4.46 -16.81
C GLU A 108 14.35 -4.56 -17.35
N ALA A 109 15.29 -5.08 -16.54
CA ALA A 109 16.68 -5.31 -16.96
C ALA A 109 16.79 -6.27 -18.15
N ALA A 110 15.89 -7.26 -18.24
CA ALA A 110 15.80 -8.20 -19.35
C ALA A 110 15.01 -7.68 -20.57
N GLY A 111 14.38 -6.50 -20.49
CA GLY A 111 13.53 -5.95 -21.54
C GLY A 111 12.23 -6.74 -21.77
N MET A 112 11.77 -7.51 -20.79
CA MET A 112 10.61 -8.42 -20.88
C MET A 112 9.40 -7.93 -20.07
N LEU A 113 9.31 -6.63 -19.82
CA LEU A 113 8.18 -6.02 -19.13
C LEU A 113 6.86 -6.19 -19.91
N PRO A 114 5.75 -6.56 -19.24
CA PRO A 114 4.45 -6.62 -19.88
C PRO A 114 3.91 -5.22 -20.20
N ALA A 115 3.01 -5.13 -21.19
CA ALA A 115 2.45 -3.86 -21.66
C ALA A 115 1.55 -3.14 -20.63
N LYS A 116 1.01 -3.84 -19.62
CA LYS A 116 0.25 -3.20 -18.52
C LYS A 116 0.92 -3.44 -17.17
N LYS A 117 0.55 -2.60 -16.20
CA LYS A 117 1.14 -2.58 -14.86
C LYS A 117 0.89 -3.89 -14.11
N ILE A 118 1.95 -4.45 -13.54
CA ILE A 118 1.90 -5.68 -12.75
C ILE A 118 1.22 -5.38 -11.40
N PRO A 119 0.18 -6.15 -11.00
CA PRO A 119 -0.48 -5.96 -9.72
C PRO A 119 0.36 -6.52 -8.55
N TRP A 120 1.16 -5.65 -7.89
CA TRP A 120 2.08 -6.03 -6.80
C TRP A 120 1.40 -6.79 -5.65
N SER A 121 0.21 -6.37 -5.24
CA SER A 121 -0.56 -7.05 -4.18
C SER A 121 -0.86 -8.50 -4.51
N THR A 122 -1.17 -8.77 -5.78
CA THR A 122 -1.52 -10.11 -6.23
C THR A 122 -0.27 -10.97 -6.37
N VAL A 123 0.84 -10.41 -6.86
CA VAL A 123 2.15 -11.08 -6.90
C VAL A 123 2.62 -11.46 -5.50
N ASN A 124 2.62 -10.51 -4.57
CA ASN A 124 3.05 -10.74 -3.19
C ASN A 124 2.17 -11.77 -2.48
N ARG A 125 0.86 -11.78 -2.76
CA ARG A 125 -0.06 -12.80 -2.26
C ARG A 125 0.22 -14.18 -2.86
N LEU A 126 0.43 -14.25 -4.19
CA LEU A 126 0.73 -15.51 -4.90
C LEU A 126 2.05 -16.11 -4.41
N LEU A 127 3.07 -15.27 -4.22
CA LEU A 127 4.40 -15.65 -3.78
C LEU A 127 4.57 -15.51 -2.27
N SER A 128 3.50 -15.66 -1.50
CA SER A 128 3.56 -15.61 -0.03
C SER A 128 4.16 -16.88 0.56
N SER A 129 3.81 -18.05 0.00
CA SER A 129 4.28 -19.35 0.47
C SER A 129 5.64 -19.74 -0.12
N GLU A 130 6.51 -20.32 0.70
CA GLU A 130 7.83 -20.83 0.31
C GLU A 130 7.76 -21.87 -0.81
N GLY A 131 6.83 -22.84 -0.74
CA GLY A 131 6.69 -23.86 -1.78
C GLY A 131 6.22 -23.34 -3.16
N LEU A 132 5.67 -22.13 -3.25
CA LEU A 132 5.44 -21.46 -4.54
C LEU A 132 6.67 -20.67 -4.99
N ARG A 133 7.41 -20.09 -4.05
CA ARG A 133 8.70 -19.42 -4.32
C ARG A 133 9.72 -20.39 -4.91
N ASP A 134 9.87 -21.57 -4.30
CA ASP A 134 10.80 -22.60 -4.76
C ASP A 134 10.44 -23.09 -6.17
N ARG A 135 9.15 -23.25 -6.48
CA ARG A 135 8.67 -23.65 -7.82
C ARG A 135 8.96 -22.61 -8.91
N VAL A 136 8.96 -21.34 -8.55
CA VAL A 136 9.31 -20.24 -9.46
C VAL A 136 10.85 -20.04 -9.52
N GLY A 137 11.60 -20.72 -8.64
CA GLY A 137 13.06 -20.64 -8.60
C GLY A 137 13.59 -19.46 -7.79
N ILE A 138 12.79 -18.95 -6.85
CA ILE A 138 13.16 -17.85 -5.96
C ILE A 138 13.16 -18.30 -4.51
N SER A 139 14.07 -17.75 -3.72
CA SER A 139 14.07 -17.88 -2.26
C SER A 139 14.22 -16.50 -1.64
N VAL A 140 13.45 -16.25 -0.57
CA VAL A 140 13.50 -14.99 0.18
C VAL A 140 13.93 -15.35 1.59
N SER A 141 15.22 -15.19 1.87
CA SER A 141 15.81 -15.49 3.19
C SER A 141 16.49 -14.25 3.75
N ARG A 142 16.26 -13.95 5.04
CA ARG A 142 16.89 -12.83 5.78
C ARG A 142 16.87 -11.49 5.01
N SER A 143 15.71 -11.12 4.46
CA SER A 143 15.56 -9.89 3.68
C SER A 143 16.48 -9.81 2.45
N LYS A 144 16.82 -10.95 1.84
CA LYS A 144 17.53 -11.02 0.57
C LYS A 144 16.75 -11.88 -0.40
N PHE A 145 16.57 -11.35 -1.60
CA PHE A 145 16.02 -12.09 -2.73
C PHE A 145 17.16 -12.87 -3.40
N GLN A 146 17.04 -14.19 -3.45
CA GLN A 146 18.02 -15.08 -4.07
C GLN A 146 17.35 -15.92 -5.14
N LEU A 147 18.07 -16.17 -6.23
CA LEU A 147 17.64 -17.13 -7.24
C LEU A 147 18.17 -18.51 -6.88
N THR A 148 17.26 -19.48 -6.79
CA THR A 148 17.59 -20.90 -6.61
C THR A 148 17.94 -21.55 -7.95
N HIS A 149 17.45 -20.98 -9.06
CA HIS A 149 17.64 -21.46 -10.43
C HIS A 149 18.36 -20.43 -11.30
N PRO A 150 19.03 -20.83 -12.40
CA PRO A 150 19.67 -19.88 -13.29
C PRO A 150 18.67 -18.88 -13.85
N GLU A 151 19.10 -17.63 -13.98
CA GLU A 151 18.26 -16.50 -14.38
C GLU A 151 17.54 -16.74 -15.72
N SER A 152 18.18 -17.43 -16.66
CA SER A 152 17.61 -17.79 -17.97
C SER A 152 16.35 -18.65 -17.90
N LEU A 153 16.18 -19.45 -16.85
CA LEU A 153 14.99 -20.28 -16.63
C LEU A 153 13.90 -19.52 -15.87
N VAL A 154 14.28 -18.60 -15.00
CA VAL A 154 13.36 -17.89 -14.11
C VAL A 154 12.67 -16.71 -14.81
N LEU A 155 13.41 -15.95 -15.63
CA LEU A 155 12.86 -14.79 -16.37
C LEU A 155 11.62 -15.12 -17.23
N PRO A 156 11.57 -16.20 -18.04
CA PRO A 156 10.37 -16.53 -18.81
C PRO A 156 9.20 -16.92 -17.92
N ILE A 157 9.45 -17.53 -16.75
CA ILE A 157 8.40 -17.87 -15.78
C ILE A 157 7.82 -16.59 -15.17
N PHE A 158 8.68 -15.65 -14.75
CA PHE A 158 8.23 -14.35 -14.26
C PHE A 158 7.40 -13.59 -15.29
N ARG A 159 7.87 -13.57 -16.55
CA ARG A 159 7.14 -12.94 -17.64
C ARG A 159 5.75 -13.55 -17.80
N ARG A 160 5.65 -14.88 -17.81
CA ARG A 160 4.36 -15.59 -17.92
C ARG A 160 3.44 -15.24 -16.76
N ILE A 161 3.93 -15.29 -15.52
CA ILE A 161 3.14 -14.92 -14.34
C ILE A 161 2.67 -13.46 -14.45
N ALA A 162 3.55 -12.55 -14.84
CA ALA A 162 3.23 -11.13 -14.99
C ALA A 162 2.17 -10.90 -16.07
N GLU A 163 2.29 -11.54 -17.23
CA GLU A 163 1.31 -11.49 -18.32
C GLU A 163 -0.03 -12.10 -17.90
N ASP A 164 -0.02 -13.25 -17.22
CA ASP A 164 -1.22 -13.94 -16.73
C ASP A 164 -2.00 -13.10 -15.72
N LEU A 165 -1.30 -12.47 -14.77
CA LEU A 165 -1.90 -11.57 -13.80
C LEU A 165 -2.44 -10.29 -14.45
N THR A 166 -1.73 -9.79 -15.45
CA THR A 166 -2.08 -8.54 -16.15
C THR A 166 -3.27 -8.72 -17.08
N ASN A 167 -3.37 -9.88 -17.73
CA ASN A 167 -4.47 -10.23 -18.62
C ASN A 167 -5.63 -10.91 -17.89
N ARG A 168 -5.47 -11.21 -16.59
CA ARG A 168 -6.45 -11.94 -15.77
C ARG A 168 -6.85 -13.27 -16.39
N THR A 169 -5.94 -13.91 -17.12
CA THR A 169 -6.18 -15.13 -17.90
C THR A 169 -6.32 -16.38 -17.02
N VAL A 170 -5.97 -16.30 -15.74
CA VAL A 170 -6.03 -17.44 -14.81
C VAL A 170 -7.20 -17.26 -13.83
N VAL A 171 -8.34 -17.85 -14.20
CA VAL A 171 -9.32 -18.37 -13.25
C VAL A 171 -8.67 -19.60 -12.61
N LEU A 172 -8.60 -19.65 -11.27
CA LEU A 172 -8.50 -20.94 -10.58
C LEU A 172 -9.69 -21.75 -11.07
N GLY A 173 -9.43 -22.79 -11.86
CA GLY A 173 -10.46 -23.68 -12.35
C GLY A 173 -11.33 -24.15 -11.20
N ASP A 174 -12.63 -24.23 -11.46
CA ASP A 174 -13.60 -24.82 -10.54
C ASP A 174 -13.06 -26.15 -9.99
N PRO A 175 -13.13 -26.39 -8.66
CA PRO A 175 -12.54 -27.56 -8.02
C PRO A 175 -13.25 -28.90 -8.33
N CYS A 176 -13.82 -29.08 -9.52
CA CYS A 176 -14.42 -30.34 -9.94
C CYS A 176 -14.10 -30.63 -11.41
N ALA A 177 -13.11 -31.49 -11.63
CA ALA A 177 -13.01 -32.38 -12.79
C ALA A 177 -12.34 -33.68 -12.34
#